data_AF-A0AAW0QR97-F1
#
_entry.id   AF-A0AAW0QR97-F1
#
_cell.length_a   1.000
_cell.length_b   1.000
_cell.length_c   1.000
_cell.angle_alpha   90.00
_cell.angle_beta   90.00
_cell.angle_gamma   90.00
#
_symmetry.space_group_name_H-M   'P 1'
#
loop_
_entity.id
_entity.type
_entity.pdbx_description
1 polymer ?
#
loop_
_entity_poly.entity_id
_entity_poly.type
_entity_poly.pdbx_seq_one_letter_code
_entity_poly.pdbx_strand_id
1 'polypeptide(L)'
;MHALLSIVGLSLLSGLAQAAPAAQLEGIDKRGSGGSGPKVGLAVADKNLQDLKEIVDKDQGSKVSWYYTWELYESPMIREANPDAEFLPQVGPHDLDLSNPAKPKLLSKAADQLQNVKKSGSKRLLCFNEPNEKVENGGTGLSPDVVAKYYKHVIMPLQQDEGWKISHPVVSSGPPGLAWLKQFRDACRRENGGADCPTDFVSVHWYGPAAGLDGWTGQLHDFYGNKAEPKFWFTELGVPKAGQEGQGTPADNAALLKQADSSFSKANFVEAYAWFGATRPNKANAWTGAGVSLFGDDGKPNALGKMLMLGPSKSG
;
A
#
# COMPACT_ATOMS: atom_id res chain seq x y z
N MET A 1 16.75 -7.03 18.37
CA MET A 1 17.63 -5.88 18.09
C MET A 1 16.77 -4.63 18.18
N HIS A 2 17.19 -3.70 19.04
CA HIS A 2 16.42 -2.56 19.51
C HIS A 2 16.22 -1.51 18.41
N ALA A 3 14.98 -1.07 18.19
CA ALA A 3 14.68 0.13 17.42
C ALA A 3 14.86 1.36 18.32
N LEU A 4 15.87 2.17 18.03
CA LEU A 4 16.13 3.45 18.70
C LEU A 4 15.26 4.54 18.08
N LEU A 5 14.39 5.13 18.88
CA LEU A 5 13.77 6.44 18.63
C LEU A 5 14.87 7.52 18.76
N SER A 6 15.00 8.38 17.76
CA SER A 6 15.67 9.68 17.91
C SER A 6 14.76 10.82 17.47
N ILE A 7 14.76 11.85 18.30
CA ILE A 7 13.90 13.03 18.34
C ILE A 7 14.56 14.18 17.55
N VAL A 8 13.70 15.10 17.05
CA VAL A 8 13.91 16.55 16.82
C VAL A 8 13.99 17.02 15.34
N GLY A 9 13.05 17.91 14.99
CA GLY A 9 13.34 19.13 14.22
C GLY A 9 12.79 19.24 12.80
N LEU A 10 11.47 19.36 12.60
CA LEU A 10 10.87 19.68 11.30
C LEU A 10 11.01 21.17 10.97
N SER A 11 11.59 21.46 9.80
CA SER A 11 11.43 22.75 9.12
C SER A 11 10.24 22.65 8.16
N LEU A 12 9.20 23.46 8.39
CA LEU A 12 8.01 23.58 7.56
C LEU A 12 8.32 24.28 6.25
N LEU A 13 7.97 23.66 5.12
CA LEU A 13 7.63 24.36 3.89
C LEU A 13 6.21 23.93 3.50
N SER A 14 5.25 24.70 4.01
CA SER A 14 3.84 24.65 3.65
C SER A 14 3.66 25.18 2.22
N GLY A 15 3.71 24.27 1.25
CA GLY A 15 3.16 24.51 -0.08
C GLY A 15 1.72 24.03 -0.10
N LEU A 16 0.75 24.94 0.06
CA LEU A 16 -0.63 24.70 -0.35
C LEU A 16 -0.63 24.52 -1.87
N ALA A 17 -0.53 23.27 -2.32
CA ALA A 17 -0.78 22.93 -3.72
C ALA A 17 -2.27 23.27 -3.99
N GLN A 18 -2.51 24.24 -4.85
CA GLN A 18 -3.83 24.38 -5.49
C GLN A 18 -4.10 23.10 -6.26
N ALA A 19 -5.11 22.35 -5.84
CA ALA A 19 -5.55 21.16 -6.52
C ALA A 19 -6.02 21.53 -7.94
N ALA A 20 -5.40 20.92 -8.95
CA ALA A 20 -5.99 20.87 -10.28
C ALA A 20 -7.40 20.25 -10.18
N PRO A 21 -8.37 20.65 -11.02
CA PRO A 21 -9.69 20.05 -10.98
C PRO A 21 -9.55 18.54 -11.18
N ALA A 22 -10.03 17.77 -10.20
CA ALA A 22 -10.01 16.32 -10.24
C ALA A 22 -10.79 15.87 -11.48
N ALA A 23 -10.13 15.13 -12.37
CA ALA A 23 -10.87 14.24 -13.24
C ALA A 23 -11.57 13.24 -12.31
N GLN A 24 -12.89 13.40 -12.13
CA GLN A 24 -13.68 12.36 -11.48
C GLN A 24 -13.50 11.08 -12.30
N LEU A 25 -13.54 9.90 -11.67
CA LEU A 25 -13.49 8.61 -12.38
C LEU A 25 -14.71 8.38 -13.33
N GLU A 26 -15.49 9.43 -13.59
CA GLU A 26 -16.59 9.43 -14.53
C GLU A 26 -16.09 9.24 -15.97
N GLY A 27 -16.24 8.01 -16.47
CA GLY A 27 -15.91 7.66 -17.85
C GLY A 27 -14.70 6.73 -18.00
N ILE A 28 -14.00 6.44 -16.90
CA ILE A 28 -12.96 5.41 -16.84
C ILE A 28 -13.62 4.11 -16.39
N ASP A 29 -13.52 3.07 -17.22
CA ASP A 29 -14.15 1.74 -17.12
C ASP A 29 -14.99 1.46 -15.86
N LYS A 30 -16.32 1.59 -16.04
CA LYS A 30 -17.31 1.37 -14.98
C LYS A 30 -17.69 -0.11 -14.92
N ARG A 31 -17.70 -0.66 -13.71
CA ARG A 31 -18.18 -2.02 -13.44
C ARG A 31 -19.67 -2.12 -13.84
N GLY A 32 -20.01 -3.07 -14.73
CA GLY A 32 -21.38 -3.54 -14.90
C GLY A 32 -21.90 -4.12 -13.56
N SER A 33 -23.20 -4.10 -13.31
CA SER A 33 -23.85 -4.33 -12.01
C SER A 33 -23.68 -5.73 -11.35
N GLY A 34 -22.60 -6.48 -11.63
CA GLY A 34 -22.40 -7.87 -11.18
C GLY A 34 -21.00 -8.28 -10.68
N GLY A 35 -20.00 -7.39 -10.64
CA GLY A 35 -18.67 -7.76 -10.10
C GLY A 35 -18.57 -7.51 -8.58
N SER A 36 -18.07 -8.47 -7.79
CA SER A 36 -17.78 -8.31 -6.36
C SER A 36 -16.81 -7.15 -6.14
N GLY A 37 -17.19 -6.10 -5.40
CA GLY A 37 -16.40 -4.87 -5.16
C GLY A 37 -14.93 -5.10 -4.75
N PRO A 38 -14.10 -4.04 -4.70
CA PRO A 38 -12.68 -4.18 -4.37
C PRO A 38 -12.48 -4.89 -3.03
N LYS A 39 -11.40 -5.68 -2.94
CA LYS A 39 -11.02 -6.36 -1.71
C LYS A 39 -10.57 -5.35 -0.66
N VAL A 40 -11.08 -5.48 0.56
CA VAL A 40 -10.66 -4.64 1.69
C VAL A 40 -9.48 -5.32 2.39
N GLY A 41 -8.44 -4.54 2.70
CA GLY A 41 -7.24 -5.04 3.35
C GLY A 41 -6.72 -4.16 4.46
N LEU A 42 -5.59 -4.59 5.02
CA LEU A 42 -4.97 -3.97 6.17
C LEU A 42 -3.45 -3.83 5.99
N ALA A 43 -2.93 -2.63 6.23
CA ALA A 43 -1.50 -2.38 6.41
C ALA A 43 -1.17 -2.53 7.90
N VAL A 44 -0.50 -3.64 8.26
CA VAL A 44 -0.45 -4.14 9.63
C VAL A 44 0.83 -3.71 10.32
N ALA A 45 0.78 -2.59 11.03
CA ALA A 45 1.91 -2.06 11.80
C ALA A 45 1.96 -2.60 13.24
N ASP A 46 0.81 -2.97 13.81
CA ASP A 46 0.72 -3.50 15.17
C ASP A 46 0.99 -5.01 15.21
N LYS A 47 1.44 -5.50 16.36
CA LYS A 47 1.68 -6.92 16.64
C LYS A 47 0.75 -7.44 17.75
N ASN A 48 -0.21 -6.64 18.22
CA ASN A 48 -1.20 -7.07 19.20
C ASN A 48 -2.25 -7.99 18.56
N LEU A 49 -2.17 -9.28 18.87
CA LEU A 49 -3.12 -10.31 18.41
C LEU A 49 -4.57 -9.97 18.69
N GLN A 50 -4.87 -9.56 19.92
CA GLN A 50 -6.25 -9.41 20.37
C GLN A 50 -6.93 -8.27 19.62
N ASP A 51 -6.23 -7.16 19.43
CA ASP A 51 -6.73 -6.03 18.66
C ASP A 51 -6.94 -6.45 17.18
N LEU A 52 -5.91 -7.04 16.55
CA LEU A 52 -5.99 -7.41 15.13
C LEU A 52 -7.12 -8.42 14.84
N LYS A 53 -7.37 -9.37 15.76
CA LYS A 53 -8.48 -10.32 15.65
C LYS A 53 -9.82 -9.60 15.55
N GLU A 54 -10.04 -8.53 16.31
CA GLU A 54 -11.30 -7.78 16.27
C GLU A 54 -11.57 -7.10 14.92
N ILE A 55 -10.54 -6.87 14.08
CA ILE A 55 -10.71 -6.29 12.74
C ILE A 55 -10.82 -7.37 11.66
N VAL A 56 -10.09 -8.47 11.76
CA VAL A 56 -9.99 -9.45 10.65
C VAL A 56 -10.93 -10.64 10.79
N ASP A 57 -11.58 -10.81 11.92
CA ASP A 57 -12.48 -11.95 12.21
C ASP A 57 -13.74 -11.94 11.31
N LYS A 58 -13.89 -13.00 10.53
CA LYS A 58 -15.01 -13.19 9.60
C LYS A 58 -16.33 -13.48 10.31
N ASP A 59 -16.29 -14.09 11.49
CA ASP A 59 -17.50 -14.41 12.26
C ASP A 59 -18.17 -13.12 12.77
N GLN A 60 -17.43 -12.01 12.81
CA GLN A 60 -17.93 -10.66 13.09
C GLN A 60 -18.40 -9.91 11.83
N GLY A 61 -18.45 -10.58 10.68
CA GLY A 61 -18.85 -10.01 9.40
C GLY A 61 -17.79 -9.11 8.74
N SER A 62 -16.53 -9.22 9.15
CA SER A 62 -15.45 -8.42 8.56
C SER A 62 -15.25 -8.71 7.08
N LYS A 63 -15.15 -7.64 6.28
CA LYS A 63 -14.82 -7.65 4.85
C LYS A 63 -13.31 -7.71 4.59
N VAL A 64 -12.47 -7.60 5.62
CA VAL A 64 -11.01 -7.65 5.45
C VAL A 64 -10.62 -9.04 4.94
N SER A 65 -10.02 -9.09 3.75
CA SER A 65 -9.71 -10.33 3.04
C SER A 65 -8.26 -10.45 2.62
N TRP A 66 -7.42 -9.46 2.93
CA TRP A 66 -5.99 -9.49 2.64
C TRP A 66 -5.21 -8.52 3.56
N TYR A 67 -3.91 -8.72 3.68
CA TYR A 67 -3.05 -7.87 4.50
C TYR A 67 -1.59 -7.95 4.05
N TYR A 68 -0.79 -6.99 4.53
CA TYR A 68 0.67 -7.06 4.47
C TYR A 68 1.31 -6.37 5.68
N THR A 69 2.62 -6.57 5.85
CA THR A 69 3.39 -6.20 7.05
C THR A 69 4.72 -5.49 6.72
N TRP A 70 4.90 -5.01 5.48
CA TRP A 70 6.18 -4.52 4.93
C TRP A 70 7.33 -5.54 4.95
N GLU A 71 7.01 -6.81 5.18
CA GLU A 71 7.98 -7.88 5.42
C GLU A 71 7.69 -9.06 4.48
N LEU A 72 8.67 -9.95 4.36
CA LEU A 72 8.52 -11.21 3.61
C LEU A 72 7.85 -12.33 4.40
N TYR A 73 7.47 -12.09 5.66
CA TYR A 73 6.86 -13.08 6.53
C TYR A 73 5.50 -12.62 7.05
N GLU A 74 4.61 -13.60 7.17
CA GLU A 74 3.24 -13.39 7.63
C GLU A 74 3.16 -13.02 9.12
N SER A 75 2.11 -12.28 9.47
CA SER A 75 1.65 -12.21 10.84
C SER A 75 0.96 -13.53 11.22
N PRO A 76 1.52 -14.33 12.16
CA PRO A 76 0.86 -15.55 12.62
C PRO A 76 -0.50 -15.24 13.28
N MET A 77 -0.62 -14.03 13.81
CA MET A 77 -1.79 -13.55 14.52
C MET A 77 -3.00 -13.37 13.59
N ILE A 78 -2.77 -12.75 12.42
CA ILE A 78 -3.82 -12.62 11.41
C ILE A 78 -4.13 -13.97 10.79
N ARG A 79 -3.09 -14.80 10.55
CA ARG A 79 -3.28 -16.14 10.02
C ARG A 79 -4.17 -17.01 10.91
N GLU A 80 -4.03 -16.89 12.24
CA GLU A 80 -4.88 -17.57 13.20
C GLU A 80 -6.33 -17.05 13.17
N ALA A 81 -6.51 -15.72 13.12
CA ALA A 81 -7.82 -15.09 13.17
C ALA A 81 -8.60 -15.17 11.84
N ASN A 82 -7.92 -15.17 10.70
CA ASN A 82 -8.50 -15.20 9.37
C ASN A 82 -7.58 -15.99 8.41
N PRO A 83 -7.67 -17.34 8.39
CA PRO A 83 -6.78 -18.18 7.61
C PRO A 83 -6.94 -18.04 6.09
N ASP A 84 -8.04 -17.44 5.64
CA ASP A 84 -8.33 -17.18 4.23
C ASP A 84 -7.84 -15.79 3.76
N ALA A 85 -7.37 -14.94 4.67
CA ALA A 85 -6.86 -13.63 4.30
C ALA A 85 -5.58 -13.80 3.48
N GLU A 86 -5.54 -13.20 2.28
CA GLU A 86 -4.37 -13.25 1.43
C GLU A 86 -3.24 -12.40 2.03
N PHE A 87 -2.08 -13.01 2.29
CA PHE A 87 -0.89 -12.26 2.65
C PHE A 87 -0.11 -11.84 1.40
N LEU A 88 0.32 -10.58 1.38
CA LEU A 88 1.21 -10.03 0.36
C LEU A 88 2.58 -9.73 0.99
N PRO A 89 3.61 -10.59 0.81
CA PRO A 89 4.96 -10.24 1.19
C PRO A 89 5.44 -8.98 0.45
N GLN A 90 6.36 -8.21 1.05
CA GLN A 90 6.99 -7.06 0.42
C GLN A 90 8.51 -7.13 0.48
N VAL A 91 9.19 -6.96 -0.66
CA VAL A 91 10.65 -6.89 -0.73
C VAL A 91 11.13 -5.53 -0.24
N GLY A 92 11.94 -5.51 0.82
CA GLY A 92 12.63 -4.34 1.34
C GLY A 92 14.14 -4.31 1.01
N PRO A 93 14.82 -3.17 1.24
CA PRO A 93 16.28 -3.06 1.07
C PRO A 93 17.06 -4.06 1.91
N HIS A 94 16.55 -4.42 3.10
CA HIS A 94 17.18 -5.37 4.01
C HIS A 94 17.09 -6.82 3.55
N ASP A 95 16.27 -7.11 2.53
CA ASP A 95 16.16 -8.43 1.91
C ASP A 95 17.17 -8.62 0.77
N LEU A 96 17.87 -7.56 0.38
CA LEU A 96 18.75 -7.51 -0.79
C LEU A 96 20.20 -7.28 -0.38
N ASP A 97 21.14 -7.90 -1.12
CA ASP A 97 22.55 -7.53 -0.99
C ASP A 97 22.82 -6.27 -1.82
N LEU A 98 22.75 -5.10 -1.19
CA LEU A 98 23.01 -3.80 -1.81
C LEU A 98 24.51 -3.44 -1.92
N SER A 99 25.43 -4.32 -1.45
CA SER A 99 26.87 -4.01 -1.42
C SER A 99 27.53 -4.01 -2.80
N ASN A 100 26.94 -4.73 -3.76
CA ASN A 100 27.45 -4.80 -5.13
C ASN A 100 26.32 -4.75 -6.15
N PRO A 101 25.94 -3.54 -6.62
CA PRO A 101 24.89 -3.37 -7.62
C PRO A 101 25.18 -4.01 -8.98
N ALA A 102 26.42 -4.42 -9.27
CA ALA A 102 26.75 -5.20 -10.47
C ALA A 102 26.44 -6.70 -10.33
N LYS A 103 26.11 -7.16 -9.12
CA LYS A 103 25.63 -8.52 -8.83
C LYS A 103 24.39 -8.47 -7.93
N PRO A 104 23.26 -7.91 -8.41
CA PRO A 104 22.04 -7.85 -7.61
C PRO A 104 21.59 -9.25 -7.22
N LYS A 105 21.28 -9.45 -5.94
CA LYS A 105 20.76 -10.72 -5.44
C LYS A 105 19.92 -10.52 -4.18
N LEU A 106 19.01 -11.45 -3.98
CA LEU A 106 18.29 -11.64 -2.72
C LEU A 106 19.23 -12.26 -1.68
N LEU A 107 19.07 -11.90 -0.41
CA LEU A 107 19.72 -12.60 0.69
C LEU A 107 19.10 -13.99 0.86
N SER A 108 19.89 -14.98 1.29
CA SER A 108 19.41 -16.37 1.44
C SER A 108 18.20 -16.47 2.37
N LYS A 109 18.23 -15.75 3.50
CA LYS A 109 17.11 -15.71 4.45
C LYS A 109 15.81 -15.18 3.80
N ALA A 110 15.92 -14.18 2.94
CA ALA A 110 14.78 -13.62 2.23
C ALA A 110 14.24 -14.61 1.18
N ALA A 111 15.11 -15.35 0.50
CA ALA A 111 14.70 -16.45 -0.39
C ALA A 111 13.91 -17.53 0.38
N ASP A 112 14.41 -17.96 1.54
CA ASP A 112 13.72 -18.94 2.39
C ASP A 112 12.35 -18.43 2.86
N GLN A 113 12.25 -17.15 3.23
CA GLN A 113 10.99 -16.53 3.64
C GLN A 113 9.96 -16.53 2.50
N LEU A 114 10.36 -16.13 1.29
CA LEU A 114 9.50 -16.18 0.11
C LEU A 114 8.99 -17.61 -0.16
N GLN A 115 9.87 -18.62 -0.10
CA GLN A 115 9.43 -20.01 -0.27
C GLN A 115 8.41 -20.44 0.79
N ASN A 116 8.58 -20.00 2.03
CA ASN A 116 7.66 -20.33 3.12
C ASN A 116 6.29 -19.68 2.93
N VAL A 117 6.23 -18.37 2.62
CA VAL A 117 4.94 -17.68 2.44
C VAL A 117 4.21 -18.07 1.15
N LYS A 118 4.94 -18.54 0.15
CA LYS A 118 4.33 -19.12 -1.04
C LYS A 118 3.63 -20.44 -0.74
N LYS A 119 4.22 -21.28 0.12
CA LYS A 119 3.61 -22.54 0.59
C LYS A 119 2.36 -22.30 1.43
N SER A 120 2.28 -21.18 2.17
CA SER A 120 1.10 -20.79 2.93
C SER A 120 0.00 -20.13 2.09
N GLY A 121 0.19 -20.02 0.77
CA GLY A 121 -0.84 -19.60 -0.19
C GLY A 121 -0.66 -18.20 -0.78
N SER A 122 0.40 -17.47 -0.41
CA SER A 122 0.70 -16.15 -0.98
C SER A 122 1.05 -16.29 -2.47
N LYS A 123 0.45 -15.45 -3.30
CA LYS A 123 0.66 -15.47 -4.77
C LYS A 123 1.21 -14.16 -5.32
N ARG A 124 1.06 -13.07 -4.56
CA ARG A 124 1.42 -11.71 -4.96
C ARG A 124 2.59 -11.23 -4.12
N LEU A 125 3.53 -10.56 -4.77
CA LEU A 125 4.71 -9.99 -4.16
C LEU A 125 4.71 -8.48 -4.41
N LEU A 126 4.63 -7.73 -3.32
CA LEU A 126 4.87 -6.29 -3.35
C LEU A 126 6.36 -6.05 -3.50
N CYS A 127 6.69 -5.12 -4.38
CA CYS A 127 8.06 -4.68 -4.55
C CYS A 127 8.37 -3.47 -3.64
N PHE A 128 9.54 -2.88 -3.83
CA PHE A 128 10.13 -1.79 -3.07
C PHE A 128 9.11 -0.78 -2.51
N ASN A 129 9.11 -0.61 -1.18
CA ASN A 129 8.29 0.38 -0.49
C ASN A 129 8.88 1.79 -0.64
N GLU A 130 8.11 2.71 -1.21
CA GLU A 130 8.41 4.14 -1.38
C GLU A 130 9.90 4.43 -1.66
N PRO A 131 10.47 3.90 -2.76
CA PRO A 131 11.85 4.21 -3.12
C PRO A 131 12.05 5.69 -3.44
N ASN A 132 10.96 6.40 -3.77
CA ASN A 132 10.95 7.83 -4.00
C ASN A 132 10.98 8.67 -2.72
N GLU A 133 10.61 8.10 -1.57
CA GLU A 133 10.65 8.78 -0.27
C GLU A 133 11.94 8.45 0.47
N LYS A 134 12.39 9.40 1.28
CA LYS A 134 13.62 9.23 2.06
C LYS A 134 13.41 8.29 3.24
N VAL A 135 14.50 7.68 3.70
CA VAL A 135 14.49 6.75 4.84
C VAL A 135 13.97 7.40 6.12
N GLU A 136 14.31 8.67 6.36
CA GLU A 136 13.81 9.41 7.54
C GLU A 136 12.28 9.60 7.56
N ASN A 137 11.61 9.46 6.40
CA ASN A 137 10.16 9.55 6.27
C ASN A 137 9.46 8.17 6.28
N GLY A 138 10.21 7.08 6.42
CA GLY A 138 9.70 5.71 6.33
C GLY A 138 9.80 5.08 4.93
N GLY A 139 10.31 5.82 3.95
CA GLY A 139 10.61 5.30 2.61
C GLY A 139 11.91 4.50 2.57
N THR A 140 12.34 4.11 1.37
CA THR A 140 13.59 3.34 1.18
C THR A 140 14.70 4.15 0.51
N GLY A 141 14.39 5.31 -0.08
CA GLY A 141 15.37 6.24 -0.61
C GLY A 141 16.23 5.69 -1.74
N LEU A 142 15.70 4.77 -2.55
CA LEU A 142 16.44 4.12 -3.63
C LEU A 142 16.22 4.84 -4.97
N SER A 143 17.30 5.07 -5.71
CA SER A 143 17.19 5.69 -7.03
C SER A 143 16.51 4.75 -8.04
N PRO A 144 15.85 5.30 -9.09
CA PRO A 144 15.27 4.49 -10.16
C PRO A 144 16.24 3.52 -10.82
N ASP A 145 17.52 3.90 -11.01
CA ASP A 145 18.55 3.04 -11.60
C ASP A 145 18.91 1.86 -10.70
N VAL A 146 19.02 2.08 -9.39
CA VAL A 146 19.27 0.98 -8.42
C VAL A 146 18.08 0.04 -8.45
N VAL A 147 16.86 0.56 -8.36
CA VAL A 147 15.65 -0.27 -8.34
C VAL A 147 15.48 -1.04 -9.66
N ALA A 148 15.73 -0.42 -10.83
CA ALA A 148 15.66 -1.10 -12.13
C ALA A 148 16.60 -2.31 -12.23
N LYS A 149 17.83 -2.20 -11.73
CA LYS A 149 18.80 -3.31 -11.70
C LYS A 149 18.29 -4.48 -10.86
N TYR A 150 17.86 -4.22 -9.63
CA TYR A 150 17.32 -5.28 -8.77
C TYR A 150 15.99 -5.81 -9.30
N TYR A 151 15.15 -4.97 -9.91
CA TYR A 151 13.92 -5.43 -10.53
C TYR A 151 14.22 -6.43 -11.65
N LYS A 152 15.16 -6.10 -12.55
CA LYS A 152 15.55 -6.96 -13.66
C LYS A 152 16.16 -8.28 -13.21
N HIS A 153 17.04 -8.24 -12.20
CA HIS A 153 17.87 -9.40 -11.83
C HIS A 153 17.33 -10.22 -10.66
N VAL A 154 16.41 -9.67 -9.86
CA VAL A 154 15.84 -10.35 -8.69
C VAL A 154 14.34 -10.52 -8.82
N ILE A 155 13.61 -9.43 -9.10
CA ILE A 155 12.13 -9.48 -9.11
C ILE A 155 11.58 -10.20 -10.34
N MET A 156 12.08 -9.92 -11.54
CA MET A 156 11.60 -10.58 -12.76
C MET A 156 11.78 -12.11 -12.73
N PRO A 157 12.92 -12.68 -12.28
CA PRO A 157 13.04 -14.12 -12.07
C PRO A 157 12.00 -14.70 -11.09
N LEU A 158 11.65 -13.99 -10.01
CA LEU A 158 10.58 -14.45 -9.11
C LEU A 158 9.23 -14.57 -9.82
N GLN A 159 8.95 -13.71 -10.80
CA GLN A 159 7.76 -13.85 -11.65
C GLN A 159 7.90 -15.01 -12.65
N GLN A 160 9.02 -15.06 -13.38
CA GLN A 160 9.19 -15.95 -14.54
C GLN A 160 9.45 -17.41 -14.14
N ASP A 161 10.32 -17.60 -13.15
CA ASP A 161 10.82 -18.93 -12.76
C ASP A 161 10.07 -19.47 -11.54
N GLU A 162 9.55 -18.56 -10.71
CA GLU A 162 8.83 -18.92 -9.50
C GLU A 162 7.32 -18.65 -9.58
N GLY A 163 6.80 -17.95 -10.60
CA GLY A 163 5.35 -17.75 -10.74
C GLY A 163 4.72 -16.83 -9.69
N TRP A 164 5.51 -15.94 -9.07
CA TRP A 164 4.97 -14.83 -8.31
C TRP A 164 4.24 -13.85 -9.22
N LYS A 165 3.13 -13.29 -8.75
CA LYS A 165 2.56 -12.07 -9.33
C LYS A 165 3.28 -10.87 -8.74
N ILE A 166 3.94 -10.04 -9.53
CA ILE A 166 4.82 -8.97 -9.03
C ILE A 166 4.20 -7.58 -9.26
N SER A 167 4.34 -6.70 -8.26
CA SER A 167 4.02 -5.29 -8.45
C SER A 167 5.18 -4.51 -9.07
N HIS A 168 4.92 -3.36 -9.67
CA HIS A 168 5.94 -2.32 -9.76
C HIS A 168 6.29 -1.78 -8.36
N PRO A 169 7.40 -1.01 -8.22
CA PRO A 169 7.72 -0.33 -6.97
C PRO A 169 6.54 0.51 -6.46
N VAL A 170 6.28 0.43 -5.15
CA VAL A 170 5.14 1.09 -4.51
C VAL A 170 5.54 2.51 -4.15
N VAL A 171 5.02 3.50 -4.87
CA VAL A 171 5.40 4.91 -4.64
C VAL A 171 4.39 5.66 -3.76
N SER A 172 4.87 6.72 -3.09
CA SER A 172 3.99 7.67 -2.43
C SER A 172 3.08 8.40 -3.45
N SER A 173 1.96 8.94 -2.98
CA SER A 173 0.99 9.62 -3.86
C SER A 173 1.47 10.95 -4.41
N GLY A 174 0.99 11.31 -5.60
CA GLY A 174 1.13 12.65 -6.17
C GLY A 174 2.34 12.82 -7.10
N PRO A 175 2.70 14.08 -7.42
CA PRO A 175 3.73 14.38 -8.43
C PRO A 175 5.11 13.72 -8.18
N PRO A 176 5.64 13.64 -6.94
CA PRO A 176 6.94 13.01 -6.69
C PRO A 176 6.94 11.52 -7.04
N GLY A 177 5.94 10.76 -6.60
CA GLY A 177 5.83 9.33 -6.90
C GLY A 177 5.65 9.06 -8.39
N LEU A 178 4.80 9.84 -9.07
CA LEU A 178 4.60 9.70 -10.52
C LEU A 178 5.85 10.05 -11.32
N ALA A 179 6.60 11.08 -10.92
CA ALA A 179 7.87 11.43 -11.54
C ALA A 179 8.89 10.29 -11.37
N TRP A 180 8.96 9.71 -10.17
CA TRP A 180 9.84 8.57 -9.91
C TRP A 180 9.46 7.35 -10.75
N LEU A 181 8.17 7.01 -10.88
CA LEU A 181 7.72 5.90 -11.74
C LEU A 181 8.09 6.10 -13.22
N LYS A 182 8.00 7.33 -13.73
CA LYS A 182 8.44 7.67 -15.10
C LYS A 182 9.94 7.43 -15.27
N GLN A 183 10.75 7.86 -14.30
CA GLN A 183 12.20 7.63 -14.31
C GLN A 183 12.54 6.14 -14.17
N PHE A 184 11.80 5.39 -13.36
CA PHE A 184 11.96 3.94 -13.21
C PHE A 184 11.64 3.20 -14.50
N ARG A 185 10.57 3.57 -15.22
CA ARG A 185 10.29 3.01 -16.55
C ARG A 185 11.47 3.20 -17.49
N ASP A 186 12.02 4.43 -17.55
CA ASP A 186 13.14 4.73 -18.43
C ASP A 186 14.42 3.99 -18.01
N ALA A 187 14.68 3.87 -16.70
CA ALA A 187 15.78 3.07 -16.16
C ALA A 187 15.62 1.58 -16.45
N CYS A 188 14.42 1.04 -16.27
CA CYS A 188 14.15 -0.36 -16.62
C CYS A 188 14.35 -0.63 -18.10
N ARG A 189 13.92 0.27 -19.00
CA ARG A 189 14.19 0.11 -20.42
C ARG A 189 15.68 0.06 -20.74
N ARG A 190 16.53 0.78 -20.01
CA ARG A 190 18.00 0.67 -20.16
C ARG A 190 18.51 -0.71 -19.70
N GLU A 191 18.01 -1.21 -18.57
CA GLU A 191 18.43 -2.51 -18.00
C GLU A 191 17.81 -3.72 -18.74
N ASN A 192 16.68 -3.54 -19.42
CA ASN A 192 15.88 -4.61 -20.02
C ASN A 192 15.81 -4.52 -21.56
N GLY A 193 16.93 -4.15 -22.19
CA GLY A 193 17.08 -4.22 -23.66
C GLY A 193 16.08 -3.37 -24.45
N GLY A 194 15.61 -2.27 -23.87
CA GLY A 194 14.65 -1.34 -24.48
C GLY A 194 13.18 -1.60 -24.12
N ALA A 195 12.86 -2.70 -23.42
CA ALA A 195 11.50 -3.06 -23.01
C ALA A 195 11.16 -2.56 -21.60
N ASP A 196 9.89 -2.24 -21.35
CA ASP A 196 9.41 -1.93 -20.01
C ASP A 196 9.61 -3.15 -19.07
N CYS A 197 9.72 -2.91 -17.77
CA CYS A 197 9.66 -3.98 -16.78
C CYS A 197 8.25 -4.57 -16.77
N PRO A 198 8.11 -5.91 -16.70
CA PRO A 198 6.80 -6.52 -16.54
C PRO A 198 6.25 -6.25 -15.14
N THR A 199 4.93 -6.20 -15.03
CA THR A 199 4.23 -6.23 -13.75
C THR A 199 2.86 -6.88 -13.94
N ASP A 200 2.40 -7.60 -12.93
CA ASP A 200 1.06 -8.22 -12.93
C ASP A 200 -0.01 -7.30 -12.34
N PHE A 201 0.39 -6.35 -11.49
CA PHE A 201 -0.50 -5.40 -10.84
C PHE A 201 0.26 -4.15 -10.39
N VAL A 202 -0.43 -3.02 -10.28
CA VAL A 202 0.18 -1.77 -9.84
C VAL A 202 -0.21 -1.53 -8.39
N SER A 203 0.79 -1.37 -7.52
CA SER A 203 0.58 -1.06 -6.11
C SER A 203 1.00 0.37 -5.80
N VAL A 204 0.17 1.11 -5.07
CA VAL A 204 0.37 2.55 -4.79
C VAL A 204 -0.19 2.95 -3.43
N HIS A 205 0.29 4.09 -2.92
CA HIS A 205 -0.24 4.72 -1.72
C HIS A 205 -1.13 5.92 -2.05
N TRP A 206 -2.00 6.28 -1.10
CA TRP A 206 -2.66 7.57 -1.06
C TRP A 206 -2.74 8.10 0.38
N TYR A 207 -1.94 9.12 0.64
CA TYR A 207 -2.01 9.91 1.86
C TYR A 207 -2.48 11.31 1.55
N GLY A 208 -3.75 11.60 1.82
CA GLY A 208 -4.33 12.90 1.52
C GLY A 208 -5.85 12.94 1.59
N PRO A 209 -6.44 14.14 1.40
CA PRO A 209 -7.89 14.34 1.50
C PRO A 209 -8.68 13.47 0.52
N ALA A 210 -9.90 13.10 0.89
CA ALA A 210 -10.81 12.31 0.05
C ALA A 210 -10.95 12.85 -1.38
N ALA A 211 -11.04 14.18 -1.53
CA ALA A 211 -11.22 14.84 -2.82
C ALA A 211 -10.09 14.61 -3.84
N GLY A 212 -8.89 14.23 -3.38
CA GLY A 212 -7.76 13.98 -4.29
C GLY A 212 -7.63 12.54 -4.77
N LEU A 213 -8.31 11.57 -4.13
CA LEU A 213 -8.13 10.14 -4.39
C LEU A 213 -8.41 9.76 -5.84
N ASP A 214 -9.54 10.23 -6.38
CA ASP A 214 -9.97 9.94 -7.75
C ASP A 214 -8.99 10.56 -8.77
N GLY A 215 -8.53 11.78 -8.53
CA GLY A 215 -7.57 12.45 -9.41
C GLY A 215 -6.21 11.77 -9.45
N TRP A 216 -5.76 11.23 -8.32
CA TRP A 216 -4.55 10.40 -8.28
C TRP A 216 -4.72 9.08 -9.02
N THR A 217 -5.86 8.43 -8.79
CA THR A 217 -6.24 7.18 -9.47
C THR A 217 -6.27 7.37 -11.00
N GLY A 218 -6.83 8.48 -11.48
CA GLY A 218 -6.83 8.83 -12.92
C GLY A 218 -5.43 9.05 -13.48
N GLN A 219 -4.56 9.80 -12.80
CA GLN A 219 -3.18 10.02 -13.25
C GLN A 219 -2.37 8.73 -13.37
N LEU A 220 -2.56 7.80 -12.44
CA LEU A 220 -1.95 6.48 -12.49
C LEU A 220 -2.49 5.66 -13.66
N HIS A 221 -3.81 5.64 -13.82
CA HIS A 221 -4.47 4.96 -14.93
C HIS A 221 -3.93 5.46 -16.28
N ASP A 222 -3.81 6.77 -16.46
CA ASP A 222 -3.24 7.39 -17.67
C ASP A 222 -1.78 7.02 -17.89
N PHE A 223 -0.96 7.03 -16.82
CA PHE A 223 0.46 6.68 -16.92
C PHE A 223 0.67 5.22 -17.37
N TYR A 224 -0.18 4.32 -16.90
CA TYR A 224 -0.13 2.90 -17.27
C TYR A 224 -0.98 2.57 -18.52
N GLY A 225 -1.60 3.57 -19.17
CA GLY A 225 -2.66 3.41 -20.17
C GLY A 225 -2.34 2.63 -21.46
N ASN A 226 -3.38 1.94 -21.97
CA ASN A 226 -3.54 1.07 -23.16
C ASN A 226 -2.79 -0.27 -23.22
N LYS A 227 -2.02 -0.66 -22.20
CA LYS A 227 -1.54 -2.05 -22.07
C LYS A 227 -2.41 -2.79 -21.04
N ALA A 228 -3.35 -3.60 -21.54
CA ALA A 228 -4.02 -4.70 -20.81
C ALA A 228 -4.65 -4.39 -19.42
N GLU A 229 -5.27 -3.23 -19.24
CA GLU A 229 -6.08 -2.88 -18.04
C GLU A 229 -5.39 -3.23 -16.70
N PRO A 230 -4.33 -2.48 -16.31
CA PRO A 230 -3.57 -2.77 -15.10
C PRO A 230 -4.47 -2.79 -13.88
N LYS A 231 -4.29 -3.81 -13.04
CA LYS A 231 -5.04 -3.98 -11.81
C LYS A 231 -4.35 -3.21 -10.69
N PHE A 232 -5.06 -2.24 -10.11
CA PHE A 232 -4.55 -1.38 -9.06
C PHE A 232 -4.87 -1.92 -7.66
N TRP A 233 -3.86 -1.87 -6.81
CA TRP A 233 -3.89 -2.20 -5.39
C TRP A 233 -3.45 -0.97 -4.61
N PHE A 234 -4.35 -0.37 -3.84
CA PHE A 234 -4.00 0.73 -2.94
C PHE A 234 -3.54 0.14 -1.61
N THR A 235 -2.23 0.00 -1.38
CA THR A 235 -1.70 -0.68 -0.19
C THR A 235 -1.75 0.16 1.07
N GLU A 236 -1.80 1.48 0.94
CA GLU A 236 -1.91 2.39 2.07
C GLU A 236 -2.86 3.55 1.73
N LEU A 237 -3.88 3.72 2.57
CA LEU A 237 -4.78 4.88 2.59
C LEU A 237 -4.76 5.54 3.97
N GLY A 238 -4.75 6.87 4.01
CA GLY A 238 -4.94 7.63 5.23
C GLY A 238 -4.92 9.14 5.01
N VAL A 239 -5.48 9.91 5.95
CA VAL A 239 -5.30 11.36 6.04
C VAL A 239 -4.35 11.63 7.21
N PRO A 240 -3.08 11.98 6.94
CA PRO A 240 -2.11 12.26 7.99
C PRO A 240 -2.57 13.41 8.89
N LYS A 241 -2.34 13.24 10.19
CA LYS A 241 -2.58 14.20 11.28
C LYS A 241 -4.02 14.66 11.45
N ALA A 242 -4.98 14.01 10.78
CA ALA A 242 -6.40 14.27 10.95
C ALA A 242 -6.79 14.35 12.44
N GLY A 243 -7.31 15.51 12.86
CA GLY A 243 -7.70 15.79 14.25
C GLY A 243 -6.61 16.33 15.16
N GLN A 244 -5.39 16.57 14.66
CA GLN A 244 -4.43 17.45 15.32
C GLN A 244 -4.77 18.91 15.05
N GLU A 245 -4.37 19.81 15.94
CA GLU A 245 -4.63 21.25 15.81
C GLU A 245 -4.10 21.78 14.46
N GLY A 246 -4.99 22.41 13.69
CA GLY A 246 -4.68 22.94 12.37
C GLY A 246 -4.48 21.88 11.26
N GLN A 247 -4.79 20.60 11.52
CA GLN A 247 -4.56 19.48 10.59
C GLN A 247 -5.84 18.68 10.32
N GLY A 248 -6.88 19.35 9.81
CA GLY A 248 -8.15 18.71 9.46
C GLY A 248 -8.91 18.16 10.69
N THR A 249 -9.84 17.24 10.45
CA THR A 249 -10.69 16.66 11.50
C THR A 249 -10.63 15.13 11.49
N PRO A 250 -10.96 14.43 12.59
CA PRO A 250 -11.07 12.96 12.58
C PRO A 250 -12.06 12.44 11.52
N ALA A 251 -13.04 13.25 11.12
CA ALA A 251 -14.00 12.89 10.08
C ALA A 251 -13.37 12.79 8.68
N ASP A 252 -12.18 13.36 8.46
CA ASP A 252 -11.51 13.33 7.17
C ASP A 252 -11.09 11.91 6.78
N ASN A 253 -10.65 11.11 7.75
CA ASN A 253 -10.35 9.69 7.52
C ASN A 253 -11.60 8.88 7.18
N ALA A 254 -12.72 9.15 7.86
CA ALA A 254 -14.01 8.54 7.53
C ALA A 254 -14.49 8.96 6.14
N ALA A 255 -14.27 10.22 5.74
CA ALA A 255 -14.60 10.71 4.40
C ALA A 255 -13.73 10.03 3.32
N LEU A 256 -12.43 9.85 3.57
CA LEU A 256 -11.53 9.15 2.66
C LEU A 256 -11.95 7.69 2.49
N LEU A 257 -12.25 6.98 3.58
CA LEU A 257 -12.66 5.58 3.50
C LEU A 257 -14.00 5.41 2.76
N LYS A 258 -14.95 6.32 2.96
CA LYS A 258 -16.21 6.39 2.19
C LYS A 258 -15.96 6.64 0.70
N GLN A 259 -15.06 7.57 0.38
CA GLN A 259 -14.69 7.86 -1.01
C GLN A 259 -14.05 6.63 -1.67
N ALA A 260 -13.11 5.97 -1.00
CA ALA A 260 -12.47 4.77 -1.51
C ALA A 260 -13.49 3.65 -1.81
N ASP A 261 -14.37 3.33 -0.85
CA ASP A 261 -15.44 2.32 -1.05
C ASP A 261 -16.36 2.68 -2.23
N SER A 262 -16.81 3.94 -2.31
CA SER A 262 -17.72 4.43 -3.36
C SER A 262 -17.08 4.49 -4.75
N SER A 263 -15.85 4.98 -4.85
CA SER A 263 -15.14 5.15 -6.13
C SER A 263 -14.60 3.82 -6.64
N PHE A 264 -13.94 3.04 -5.79
CA PHE A 264 -13.30 1.80 -6.20
C PHE A 264 -14.30 0.68 -6.47
N SER A 265 -15.50 0.71 -5.89
CA SER A 265 -16.59 -0.19 -6.30
C SER A 265 -17.04 0.03 -7.74
N LYS A 266 -16.89 1.25 -8.27
CA LYS A 266 -17.26 1.62 -9.64
C LYS A 266 -16.12 1.41 -10.64
N ALA A 267 -14.86 1.48 -10.20
CA ALA A 267 -13.68 1.26 -11.04
C ALA A 267 -13.32 -0.24 -11.14
N ASN A 268 -13.49 -0.85 -12.31
CA ASN A 268 -13.19 -2.28 -12.52
C ASN A 268 -11.68 -2.62 -12.48
N PHE A 269 -10.84 -1.61 -12.63
CA PHE A 269 -9.38 -1.71 -12.63
C PHE A 269 -8.80 -1.57 -11.22
N VAL A 270 -9.58 -1.20 -10.20
CA VAL A 270 -9.16 -1.24 -8.79
C VAL A 270 -9.60 -2.56 -8.17
N GLU A 271 -8.64 -3.41 -7.84
CA GLU A 271 -8.90 -4.74 -7.26
C GLU A 271 -8.96 -4.73 -5.74
N ALA A 272 -8.20 -3.85 -5.10
CA ALA A 272 -8.01 -3.89 -3.67
C ALA A 272 -7.59 -2.53 -3.09
N TYR A 273 -7.97 -2.29 -1.86
CA TYR A 273 -7.42 -1.19 -1.05
C TYR A 273 -7.22 -1.64 0.39
N ALA A 274 -6.24 -1.05 1.07
CA ALA A 274 -5.93 -1.30 2.47
C ALA A 274 -5.81 0.01 3.24
N TRP A 275 -6.25 -0.03 4.49
CA TRP A 275 -6.12 1.10 5.40
C TRP A 275 -4.81 1.04 6.18
N PHE A 276 -4.13 2.19 6.31
CA PHE A 276 -2.98 2.33 7.19
C PHE A 276 -3.40 2.75 8.59
N GLY A 277 -2.82 2.13 9.62
CA GLY A 277 -3.12 2.49 11.01
C GLY A 277 -3.93 1.44 11.76
N ALA A 278 -3.63 0.16 11.53
CA ALA A 278 -4.11 -0.96 12.32
C ALA A 278 -3.56 -0.98 13.76
N THR A 279 -3.62 0.15 14.47
CA THR A 279 -2.97 0.41 15.76
C THR A 279 -3.93 1.11 16.72
N ARG A 280 -3.64 1.05 18.03
CA ARG A 280 -4.24 1.98 19.01
C ARG A 280 -3.70 3.40 18.86
N PRO A 281 -4.42 4.44 19.35
CA PRO A 281 -3.99 5.84 19.24
C PRO A 281 -2.58 6.12 19.76
N ASN A 282 -2.21 5.52 20.89
CA ASN A 282 -0.89 5.68 21.51
C ASN A 282 0.25 4.92 20.80
N LYS A 283 -0.07 4.13 19.77
CA LYS A 283 0.89 3.41 18.91
C LYS A 283 0.97 3.98 17.51
N ALA A 284 0.14 4.97 17.17
CA ALA A 284 0.17 5.60 15.87
C ALA A 284 1.53 6.29 15.64
N ASN A 285 2.01 6.23 14.40
CA ASN A 285 3.25 6.89 14.01
C ASN A 285 3.07 8.43 14.10
N ALA A 286 4.16 9.15 14.40
CA ALA A 286 4.09 10.60 14.62
C ALA A 286 3.72 11.43 13.36
N TRP A 287 4.08 10.94 12.18
CA TRP A 287 3.77 11.58 10.90
C TRP A 287 2.29 11.43 10.51
N THR A 288 1.72 10.23 10.64
CA THR A 288 0.30 9.94 10.40
C THR A 288 -0.61 10.42 11.51
N GLY A 289 -0.14 10.41 12.77
CA GLY A 289 -0.94 10.79 13.94
C GLY A 289 -2.04 9.79 14.28
N ALA A 290 -2.64 9.97 15.46
CA ALA A 290 -3.63 9.02 15.99
C ALA A 290 -4.93 8.91 15.17
N GLY A 291 -5.24 9.89 14.32
CA GLY A 291 -6.48 9.94 13.54
C GLY A 291 -6.68 8.76 12.58
N VAL A 292 -5.62 8.06 12.18
CA VAL A 292 -5.71 6.88 11.30
C VAL A 292 -5.97 5.57 12.05
N SER A 293 -5.90 5.60 13.39
CA SER A 293 -6.04 4.41 14.24
C SER A 293 -7.39 3.72 14.05
N LEU A 294 -7.40 2.40 13.98
CA LEU A 294 -8.62 1.60 13.88
C LEU A 294 -9.18 1.16 15.23
N PHE A 295 -8.39 1.28 16.30
CA PHE A 295 -8.76 0.84 17.64
C PHE A 295 -8.99 2.03 18.58
N GLY A 296 -9.81 1.81 19.60
CA GLY A 296 -9.81 2.62 20.81
C GLY A 296 -8.67 2.22 21.75
N ASP A 297 -8.52 2.94 22.86
CA ASP A 297 -7.51 2.61 23.88
C ASP A 297 -7.78 1.25 24.56
N ASP A 298 -9.02 0.77 24.52
CA ASP A 298 -9.48 -0.54 24.99
C ASP A 298 -9.14 -1.69 24.03
N GLY A 299 -8.60 -1.40 22.85
CA GLY A 299 -8.30 -2.39 21.81
C GLY A 299 -9.50 -2.83 20.98
N LYS A 300 -10.69 -2.25 21.21
CA LYS A 300 -11.87 -2.53 20.39
C LYS A 300 -11.90 -1.65 19.15
N PRO A 301 -12.49 -2.12 18.03
CA PRO A 301 -12.64 -1.31 16.84
C PRO A 301 -13.39 -0.01 17.14
N ASN A 302 -12.78 1.12 16.81
CA ASN A 302 -13.43 2.43 16.89
C ASN A 302 -14.39 2.63 15.69
N ALA A 303 -14.96 3.83 15.54
CA ALA A 303 -15.89 4.10 14.44
C ALA A 303 -15.27 3.88 13.04
N LEU A 304 -13.99 4.22 12.85
CA LEU A 304 -13.26 4.00 11.61
C LEU A 304 -12.95 2.51 11.40
N GLY A 305 -12.52 1.80 12.45
CA GLY A 305 -12.35 0.35 12.46
C GLY A 305 -13.60 -0.41 12.02
N LYS A 306 -14.75 -0.10 12.64
CA LYS A 306 -16.04 -0.69 12.27
C LYS A 306 -16.44 -0.38 10.83
N MET A 307 -16.15 0.84 10.36
CA MET A 307 -16.41 1.24 8.97
C MET A 307 -15.57 0.44 7.98
N LEU A 308 -14.29 0.18 8.28
CA LEU A 308 -13.44 -0.65 7.43
C LEU A 308 -13.95 -2.09 7.37
N MET A 309 -14.27 -2.67 8.53
CA MET A 309 -14.75 -4.05 8.64
C MET A 309 -16.07 -4.27 7.92
N LEU A 310 -17.07 -3.42 8.17
CA LEU A 310 -18.45 -3.67 7.77
C LEU A 310 -18.82 -2.93 6.48
N GLY A 311 -17.96 -2.01 6.04
CA GLY A 311 -18.22 -1.03 5.00
C GLY A 311 -18.98 0.20 5.53
N PRO A 312 -18.98 1.31 4.77
CA PRO A 312 -19.75 2.49 5.13
C PRO A 312 -21.25 2.19 5.21
N SER A 313 -21.95 2.83 6.15
CA SER A 313 -23.40 2.81 6.15
C SER A 313 -23.92 3.42 4.85
N LYS A 314 -24.80 2.69 4.15
CA LYS A 314 -25.57 3.28 3.06
C LYS A 314 -26.45 4.37 3.69
N SER A 315 -26.19 5.63 3.37
CA SER A 315 -27.14 6.70 3.69
C SER A 315 -28.47 6.34 3.05
N GLY A 316 -29.51 6.20 3.86
CA GLY A 316 -30.89 6.07 3.38
C GLY A 316 -31.39 7.33 2.70
#